data_AF-A0A9D7XTY0-F1
#
_entry.id   AF-A0A9D7XTY0-F1
#
_cell.length_a   1.000
_cell.length_b   1.000
_cell.length_c   1.000
_cell.angle_alpha   90.00
_cell.angle_beta   90.00
_cell.angle_gamma   90.00
#
_symmetry.space_group_name_H-M   'P 1'
#
loop_
_entity.id
_entity.type
_entity.pdbx_description
1 polymer ?
#
loop_
_entity_poly.entity_id
_entity_poly.type
_entity_poly.pdbx_seq_one_letter_code
_entity_poly.pdbx_strand_id
1 'polypeptide(L)'
;MTTQAQDFTGNLSKPKTFWGRPEGKTGLLFMLAILAGMGYVLVKFLPQILAFASSLLGLVVTLLVLGAIIYMVLDPKMRTLINYMYKSAMRKITSMFITIDPIGILKNYVEDLEDNLKKMGEQIGLLRGQIRKLKTIQEENTKEIDYNMKLAQKAREQNVEKQMLLSSRKAARLKESNEKYAVLENKMNILYRVLTKMYSNSEILLEDTKDQVKLKEEERKAIRASHSAMKSAMSIISGNADKRAMFDQALEVIADDVAMKVGEMERFMEMSSSFMDSVDLQNGVFEDQGMQMLEEWEKNSTLMLLGGKNEDKLDINAPRKEIEMRPKDNKSEYDNLFES
;
A
#
# COMPACT_ATOMS: atom_id res chain seq x y z
N MET A 1 -29.00 28.87 4.44
CA MET A 1 -28.66 27.46 4.19
C MET A 1 -27.14 27.39 4.04
N THR A 2 -26.46 27.03 5.12
CA THR A 2 -25.00 26.91 5.18
C THR A 2 -24.63 25.47 4.89
N THR A 3 -24.06 25.23 3.70
CA THR A 3 -23.51 23.94 3.29
C THR A 3 -22.35 23.60 4.22
N GLN A 4 -22.55 22.61 5.10
CA GLN A 4 -21.45 22.02 5.87
C GLN A 4 -20.55 21.29 4.86
N ALA A 5 -19.31 21.74 4.75
CA ALA A 5 -18.26 20.99 4.09
C ALA A 5 -18.14 19.64 4.81
N GLN A 6 -18.30 18.56 4.06
CA GLN A 6 -18.13 17.20 4.55
C GLN A 6 -16.62 16.99 4.80
N ASP A 7 -16.20 17.09 6.05
CA ASP A 7 -14.83 16.81 6.48
C ASP A 7 -14.52 15.32 6.27
N PHE A 8 -13.71 15.01 5.26
CA PHE A 8 -13.12 13.68 5.01
C PHE A 8 -11.98 13.37 6.00
N THR A 9 -12.22 13.52 7.30
CA THR A 9 -11.22 13.34 8.36
C THR A 9 -11.48 12.11 9.24
N GLY A 10 -12.19 11.12 8.73
CA GLY A 10 -12.53 9.87 9.43
C GLY A 10 -11.39 8.85 9.49
N ASN A 11 -10.23 9.23 10.04
CA ASN A 11 -9.07 8.44 10.52
C ASN A 11 -7.73 9.10 10.21
N LEU A 12 -7.59 10.39 10.50
CA LEU A 12 -6.26 11.01 10.58
C LEU A 12 -5.48 10.37 11.73
N SER A 13 -4.56 9.46 11.38
CA SER A 13 -3.55 8.98 12.32
C SER A 13 -2.80 10.20 12.88
N LYS A 14 -2.72 10.27 14.22
CA LYS A 14 -2.14 11.41 14.92
C LYS A 14 -0.73 11.71 14.38
N PRO A 15 -0.32 12.98 14.27
CA PRO A 15 0.99 13.34 13.75
C PRO A 15 2.10 12.61 14.51
N LYS A 16 2.95 11.86 13.78
CA LYS A 16 4.02 11.06 14.37
C LYS A 16 4.95 11.94 15.22
N THR A 17 5.23 11.49 16.44
CA THR A 17 6.20 12.12 17.36
C THR A 17 7.59 12.11 16.73
N PHE A 18 8.44 13.10 17.04
CA PHE A 18 9.79 13.27 16.48
C PHE A 18 10.63 11.96 16.41
N TRP A 19 10.53 11.10 17.43
CA TRP A 19 11.24 9.82 17.52
C TRP A 19 10.69 8.71 16.61
N GLY A 20 9.48 8.87 16.09
CA GLY A 20 8.86 7.97 15.11
C GLY A 20 9.26 8.26 13.67
N ARG A 21 9.92 9.40 13.41
CA ARG A 21 10.45 9.75 12.10
C ARG A 21 11.84 9.14 11.90
N PRO A 22 12.27 8.85 10.67
CA PRO A 22 13.64 8.40 10.38
C PRO A 22 14.71 9.39 10.93
N GLU A 23 14.35 10.66 11.05
CA GLU A 23 15.19 11.71 11.67
C GLU A 23 15.46 11.48 13.17
N GLY A 24 14.49 10.93 13.91
CA GLY A 24 14.64 10.69 15.34
C GLY A 24 15.45 9.43 15.65
N LYS A 25 15.32 8.38 14.82
CA LYS A 25 16.09 7.13 14.94
C LYS A 25 17.57 7.35 14.63
N THR A 26 17.86 8.09 13.55
CA THR A 26 19.23 8.51 13.20
C THR A 26 19.79 9.49 14.22
N GLY A 27 18.95 10.39 14.76
CA GLY A 27 19.29 11.25 15.88
C GLY A 27 19.77 10.47 17.10
N LEU A 28 19.05 9.45 17.54
CA LEU A 28 19.45 8.63 18.70
C LEU A 28 20.87 8.04 18.54
N LEU A 29 21.18 7.53 17.34
CA LEU A 29 22.48 6.97 16.99
C LEU A 29 23.59 8.04 17.00
N PHE A 30 23.31 9.21 16.43
CA PHE A 30 24.21 10.36 16.48
C PHE A 30 24.41 10.90 17.90
N MET A 31 23.38 10.90 18.75
CA MET A 31 23.47 11.32 20.14
C MET A 31 24.37 10.37 20.93
N LEU A 32 24.21 9.06 20.72
CA LEU A 32 25.10 8.03 21.27
C LEU A 32 26.54 8.21 20.78
N ALA A 33 26.75 8.50 19.50
CA ALA A 33 28.07 8.76 18.94
C ALA A 33 28.71 10.04 19.52
N ILE A 34 27.93 11.11 19.71
CA ILE A 34 28.37 12.37 20.34
C ILE A 34 28.71 12.14 21.81
N LEU A 35 27.89 11.38 22.55
CA LEU A 35 28.17 11.03 23.95
C LEU A 35 29.42 10.16 24.07
N ALA A 36 29.58 9.16 23.20
CA ALA A 36 30.78 8.32 23.15
C ALA A 36 32.03 9.13 22.77
N GLY A 37 31.91 10.04 21.79
CA GLY A 37 32.98 10.94 21.37
C GLY A 37 33.38 11.93 22.45
N MET A 38 32.41 12.56 23.12
CA MET A 38 32.67 13.43 24.27
C MET A 38 33.29 12.66 25.44
N GLY A 39 32.82 11.45 25.71
CA GLY A 39 33.42 10.56 26.72
C GLY A 39 34.87 10.21 26.39
N TYR A 40 35.16 9.86 25.12
CA TYR A 40 36.51 9.56 24.67
C TYR A 40 37.46 10.77 24.75
N VAL A 41 37.00 11.95 24.35
CA VAL A 41 37.77 13.20 24.46
C VAL A 41 38.01 13.54 25.94
N LEU A 42 37.00 13.44 26.80
CA LEU A 42 37.16 13.67 28.23
C LEU A 42 38.18 12.73 28.87
N VAL A 43 38.14 11.43 28.57
CA VAL A 43 39.12 10.46 29.10
C VAL A 43 40.52 10.74 28.58
N LYS A 44 40.66 11.08 27.29
CA LYS A 44 41.96 11.38 26.66
C LYS A 44 42.60 12.66 27.20
N PHE A 45 41.80 13.69 27.46
CA PHE A 45 42.27 14.99 27.98
C PHE A 45 42.16 15.10 29.51
N LEU A 46 41.69 14.06 30.20
CA LEU A 46 41.59 14.00 31.65
C LEU A 46 42.88 14.40 32.38
N PRO A 47 44.08 13.91 32.02
CA PRO A 47 45.32 14.31 32.69
C PRO A 47 45.66 15.79 32.49
N GLN A 48 45.34 16.38 31.34
CA GLN A 48 45.55 17.81 31.09
C GLN A 48 44.53 18.69 31.82
N ILE A 49 43.28 18.22 31.93
CA ILE A 49 42.24 18.90 32.72
C ILE A 49 42.60 18.88 34.20
N LEU A 50 43.11 17.76 34.73
CA LEU A 50 43.56 17.64 36.12
C LEU A 50 44.79 18.51 36.39
N ALA A 51 45.76 18.53 35.47
CA ALA A 51 46.92 19.42 35.57
C ALA A 51 46.49 20.90 35.54
N PHE A 52 45.52 21.28 34.71
CA PHE A 52 44.98 22.64 34.67
C PHE A 52 44.22 22.99 35.96
N ALA A 53 43.41 22.05 36.48
CA ALA A 53 42.64 22.20 37.71
C ALA A 53 43.50 22.30 38.99
N SER A 54 44.76 21.86 38.94
CA SER A 54 45.71 22.06 40.06
C SER A 54 46.13 23.52 40.25
N SER A 55 45.93 24.38 39.24
CA SER A 55 46.12 25.83 39.38
C SER A 55 44.85 26.48 39.95
N LEU A 56 45.01 27.49 40.82
CA LEU A 56 43.88 28.18 41.45
C LEU A 56 42.91 28.77 40.40
N LEU A 57 43.46 29.27 39.30
CA LEU A 57 42.72 29.85 38.17
C LEU A 57 41.98 28.75 37.38
N GLY A 58 42.62 27.62 37.12
CA GLY A 58 42.01 26.49 36.44
C GLY A 58 40.94 25.79 37.27
N LEU A 59 41.08 25.75 38.60
CA LEU A 59 40.05 25.24 39.51
C LEU A 59 38.76 26.08 39.45
N VAL A 60 38.89 27.41 39.46
CA VAL A 60 37.73 28.31 39.33
C VAL A 60 37.04 28.15 37.98
N VAL A 61 37.80 28.07 36.89
CA VAL A 61 37.25 27.92 35.53
C VAL A 61 36.56 26.56 35.36
N THR A 62 37.16 25.47 35.86
CA THR A 62 36.58 24.12 35.78
C THR A 62 35.29 24.00 36.60
N LEU A 63 35.24 24.59 37.81
CA LEU A 63 34.01 24.66 38.60
C LEU A 63 32.91 25.48 37.93
N LEU A 64 33.26 26.59 37.26
CA LEU A 64 32.30 27.40 36.50
C LEU A 64 31.69 26.62 35.34
N VAL A 65 32.53 25.90 34.58
CA VAL A 65 32.07 25.05 33.46
C VAL A 65 31.19 23.91 33.96
N LEU A 66 31.59 23.24 35.06
CA LEU A 66 30.76 22.22 35.71
C LEU A 66 29.42 22.78 36.18
N GLY A 67 29.42 23.94 36.83
CA GLY A 67 28.21 24.63 37.26
C GLY A 67 27.29 24.99 36.09
N ALA A 68 27.85 25.46 34.97
CA ALA A 68 27.10 25.75 33.76
C ALA A 68 26.47 24.48 33.15
N ILE A 69 27.19 23.35 33.13
CA ILE A 69 26.67 22.06 32.65
C ILE A 69 25.53 21.56 33.56
N ILE A 70 25.70 21.65 34.88
CA ILE A 70 24.66 21.26 35.84
C ILE A 70 23.42 22.14 35.67
N TYR A 71 23.59 23.46 35.55
CA TYR A 71 22.51 24.40 35.30
C TYR A 71 21.78 24.11 33.98
N MET A 72 22.52 23.75 32.93
CA MET A 72 21.98 23.37 31.62
C MET A 72 21.05 22.14 31.70
N VAL A 73 21.37 21.18 32.59
CA VAL A 73 20.58 19.95 32.79
C VAL A 73 19.39 20.16 33.73
N LEU A 74 19.55 20.96 34.79
CA LEU A 74 18.50 21.19 35.79
C LEU A 74 17.44 22.19 35.34
N ASP A 75 17.78 23.21 34.55
CA ASP A 75 16.81 24.23 34.14
C ASP A 75 15.91 23.71 33.00
N PRO A 76 14.58 23.62 33.21
CA PRO A 76 13.64 23.13 32.20
C PRO A 76 13.61 23.99 30.93
N LYS A 77 13.92 25.29 31.02
CA LYS A 77 13.97 26.19 29.85
C LYS A 77 15.18 25.91 28.98
N MET A 78 16.35 25.71 29.59
CA MET A 78 17.59 25.38 28.88
C MET A 78 17.52 24.01 28.22
N ARG A 79 16.99 23.00 28.94
CA ARG A 79 16.74 21.67 28.38
C ARG A 79 15.84 21.72 27.14
N THR A 80 14.81 22.56 27.19
CA THR A 80 13.88 22.75 26.06
C THR A 80 14.58 23.42 24.88
N LEU A 81 15.35 24.47 25.11
CA LEU A 81 16.13 25.16 24.08
C LEU A 81 17.11 24.22 23.36
N ILE A 82 17.88 23.44 24.12
CA ILE A 82 18.86 22.49 23.57
C ILE A 82 18.15 21.38 22.79
N ASN A 83 17.01 20.90 23.27
CA ASN A 83 16.20 19.93 22.55
C ASN A 83 15.71 20.51 21.20
N TYR A 84 15.30 21.78 21.15
CA TYR A 84 14.94 22.44 19.90
C TYR A 84 16.15 22.66 18.98
N MET A 85 17.30 23.08 19.52
CA MET A 85 18.55 23.23 18.76
C MET A 85 19.01 21.91 18.16
N TYR A 86 18.97 20.84 18.96
CA TYR A 86 19.30 19.48 18.53
C TYR A 86 18.33 18.98 17.45
N LYS A 87 17.01 19.15 17.63
CA LYS A 87 16.00 18.83 16.61
C LYS A 87 16.23 19.61 15.31
N SER A 88 16.58 20.90 15.41
CA SER A 88 16.86 21.76 14.25
C SER A 88 18.13 21.33 13.50
N ALA A 89 19.20 21.02 14.23
CA ALA A 89 20.45 20.53 13.67
C ALA A 89 20.28 19.15 13.01
N MET A 90 19.61 18.22 13.70
CA MET A 90 19.31 16.90 13.14
C MET A 90 18.47 17.01 11.88
N ARG A 91 17.41 17.85 11.85
CA ARG A 91 16.61 18.09 10.65
C ARG A 91 17.45 18.60 9.48
N LYS A 92 18.44 19.47 9.73
CA LYS A 92 19.36 19.94 8.68
C LYS A 92 20.30 18.84 8.20
N ILE A 93 20.86 18.05 9.11
CA ILE A 93 21.77 16.95 8.79
C ILE A 93 21.01 15.86 8.02
N THR A 94 19.85 15.43 8.50
CA THR A 94 19.02 14.42 7.83
C THR A 94 18.50 14.92 6.49
N SER A 95 18.18 16.21 6.36
CA SER A 95 17.81 16.79 5.06
C SER A 95 18.95 16.80 4.02
N MET A 96 20.21 16.70 4.47
CA MET A 96 21.38 16.62 3.59
C MET A 96 21.68 15.18 3.14
N PHE A 97 21.31 14.18 3.95
CA PHE A 97 21.58 12.76 3.67
C PHE A 97 20.35 11.97 3.19
N ILE A 98 19.14 12.48 3.40
CA ILE A 98 17.88 11.88 2.95
C ILE A 98 17.14 12.96 2.16
N THR A 99 17.16 12.86 0.83
CA THR A 99 16.30 13.64 -0.05
C THR A 99 14.85 13.19 0.13
N ILE A 100 14.20 13.65 1.20
CA ILE A 100 12.74 13.54 1.36
C ILE A 100 12.13 14.63 0.49
N ASP A 101 12.12 14.43 -0.84
CA ASP A 101 11.15 15.14 -1.65
C ASP A 101 9.84 14.35 -1.58
N PRO A 102 8.83 14.81 -0.82
CA PRO A 102 7.60 14.06 -0.64
C PRO A 102 6.88 13.83 -1.98
N ILE A 103 7.07 14.71 -2.97
CA ILE A 103 6.55 14.50 -4.33
C ILE A 103 7.27 13.35 -5.03
N GLY A 104 8.59 13.24 -4.85
CA GLY A 104 9.37 12.15 -5.44
C GLY A 104 8.92 10.79 -4.91
N ILE A 105 8.63 10.70 -3.60
CA ILE A 105 8.07 9.49 -2.99
C ILE A 105 6.70 9.15 -3.60
N LEU A 106 5.82 10.13 -3.74
CA LEU A 106 4.51 9.92 -4.36
C LEU A 106 4.62 9.47 -5.83
N LYS A 107 5.56 10.04 -6.60
CA LYS A 107 5.82 9.62 -7.99
C LYS A 107 6.29 8.17 -8.06
N ASN A 108 7.20 7.76 -7.18
CA ASN A 108 7.64 6.37 -7.10
C ASN A 108 6.47 5.43 -6.78
N TYR A 109 5.60 5.80 -5.84
CA TYR A 109 4.42 4.97 -5.54
C TYR A 109 3.40 4.92 -6.69
N VAL A 110 3.26 5.99 -7.47
CA VAL A 110 2.46 5.97 -8.71
C VAL A 110 3.07 5.00 -9.72
N GLU A 111 4.39 4.98 -9.86
CA GLU A 111 5.12 4.04 -10.73
C GLU A 111 4.95 2.58 -10.22
N ASP A 112 5.09 2.35 -8.92
CA ASP A 112 4.86 1.04 -8.30
C ASP A 112 3.39 0.57 -8.50
N LEU A 113 2.41 1.48 -8.41
CA LEU A 113 1.00 1.20 -8.71
C LEU A 113 0.81 0.82 -10.19
N GLU A 114 1.42 1.54 -11.12
CA GLU A 114 1.39 1.24 -12.56
C GLU A 114 1.94 -0.18 -12.84
N ASP A 115 3.10 -0.50 -12.27
CA ASP A 115 3.73 -1.81 -12.43
C ASP A 115 2.90 -2.94 -11.81
N ASN A 116 2.29 -2.71 -10.65
CA ASN A 116 1.44 -3.69 -9.99
C ASN A 116 0.12 -3.92 -10.74
N LEU A 117 -0.49 -2.87 -11.30
CA LEU A 117 -1.63 -3.00 -12.20
C LEU A 117 -1.29 -3.86 -13.42
N LYS A 118 -0.12 -3.63 -14.04
CA LYS A 118 0.33 -4.43 -15.19
C LYS A 118 0.47 -5.91 -14.83
N LYS A 119 1.16 -6.24 -13.72
CA LYS A 119 1.30 -7.62 -13.24
C LYS A 119 -0.06 -8.27 -12.95
N MET A 120 -0.98 -7.52 -12.36
CA MET A 120 -2.34 -7.99 -12.08
C MET A 120 -3.10 -8.31 -13.38
N GLY A 121 -2.99 -7.46 -14.40
CA GLY A 121 -3.56 -7.69 -15.73
C GLY A 121 -3.04 -8.99 -16.37
N GLU A 122 -1.73 -9.26 -16.25
CA GLU A 122 -1.11 -10.50 -16.70
C GLU A 122 -1.67 -11.73 -15.96
N GLN A 123 -1.76 -11.66 -14.62
CA GLN A 123 -2.32 -12.74 -13.79
C GLN A 123 -3.80 -13.02 -14.12
N ILE A 124 -4.61 -11.98 -14.32
CA ILE A 124 -6.02 -12.10 -14.74
C ILE A 124 -6.11 -12.85 -16.09
N GLY A 125 -5.22 -12.52 -17.03
CA GLY A 125 -5.12 -13.18 -18.32
C GLY A 125 -4.79 -14.67 -18.20
N LEU A 126 -3.79 -15.02 -17.39
CA LEU A 126 -3.39 -16.40 -17.12
C LEU A 126 -4.52 -17.20 -16.45
N LEU A 127 -5.17 -16.62 -15.44
CA LEU A 127 -6.27 -17.24 -14.70
C LEU A 127 -7.46 -17.52 -15.63
N ARG A 128 -7.82 -16.57 -16.49
CA ARG A 128 -8.86 -16.77 -17.50
C ARG A 128 -8.52 -17.91 -18.47
N GLY A 129 -7.25 -18.02 -18.85
CA GLY A 129 -6.76 -19.13 -19.67
C GLY A 129 -6.89 -20.49 -18.98
N GLN A 130 -6.52 -20.56 -17.69
CA GLN A 130 -6.63 -21.77 -16.88
C GLN A 130 -8.10 -22.21 -16.69
N ILE A 131 -9.01 -21.27 -16.39
CA ILE A 131 -10.46 -21.55 -16.30
C ILE A 131 -10.97 -22.18 -17.60
N ARG A 132 -10.59 -21.59 -18.75
CA ARG A 132 -11.02 -22.11 -20.06
C ARG A 132 -10.48 -23.52 -20.32
N LYS A 133 -9.20 -23.76 -20.04
CA LYS A 133 -8.57 -25.09 -20.19
C LYS A 133 -9.28 -26.12 -19.32
N LEU A 134 -9.58 -25.77 -18.08
CA LEU A 134 -10.23 -26.66 -17.13
C LEU A 134 -11.66 -27.00 -17.55
N LYS A 135 -12.40 -26.02 -18.08
CA LYS A 135 -13.71 -26.25 -18.70
C LYS A 135 -13.62 -27.19 -19.91
N THR A 136 -12.64 -27.02 -20.78
CA THR A 136 -12.42 -27.94 -21.92
C THR A 136 -12.15 -29.37 -21.45
N ILE A 137 -11.32 -29.56 -20.41
CA ILE A 137 -11.06 -30.88 -19.82
C ILE A 137 -12.36 -31.51 -19.27
N GLN A 138 -13.19 -30.73 -18.57
CA GLN A 138 -14.49 -31.22 -18.07
C GLN A 138 -15.42 -31.66 -19.21
N GLU A 139 -15.49 -30.88 -20.29
CA GLU A 139 -16.28 -31.19 -21.49
C GLU A 139 -15.78 -32.47 -22.18
N GLU A 140 -14.46 -32.64 -22.33
CA GLU A 140 -13.83 -33.86 -22.88
C GLU A 140 -14.12 -35.09 -22.01
N ASN A 141 -13.92 -34.97 -20.70
CA ASN A 141 -14.23 -36.03 -19.74
C ASN A 141 -15.71 -36.41 -19.78
N THR A 142 -16.62 -35.44 -19.94
CA THR A 142 -18.07 -35.70 -20.05
C THR A 142 -18.39 -36.53 -21.29
N LYS A 143 -17.78 -36.22 -22.43
CA LYS A 143 -17.92 -37.03 -23.66
C LYS A 143 -17.37 -38.44 -23.47
N GLU A 144 -16.23 -38.60 -22.78
CA GLU A 144 -15.68 -39.91 -22.45
C GLU A 144 -16.56 -40.70 -21.49
N ILE A 145 -17.16 -40.06 -20.49
CA ILE A 145 -18.12 -40.67 -19.57
C ILE A 145 -19.29 -41.25 -20.36
N ASP A 146 -19.91 -40.45 -21.23
CA ASP A 146 -21.05 -40.88 -22.05
C ASP A 146 -20.69 -42.07 -22.96
N TYR A 147 -19.50 -42.02 -23.58
CA TYR A 147 -19.00 -43.11 -24.40
C TYR A 147 -18.78 -44.39 -23.60
N ASN A 148 -18.10 -44.32 -22.46
CA ASN A 148 -17.82 -45.48 -21.60
C ASN A 148 -19.11 -46.05 -20.98
N MET A 149 -20.09 -45.21 -20.66
CA MET A 149 -21.40 -45.65 -20.18
C MET A 149 -22.17 -46.41 -21.26
N LYS A 150 -22.20 -45.90 -22.50
CA LYS A 150 -22.80 -46.62 -23.65
C LYS A 150 -22.09 -47.94 -23.95
N LEU A 151 -20.75 -47.96 -23.85
CA LEU A 151 -19.97 -49.18 -24.02
C LEU A 151 -20.26 -50.21 -22.91
N ALA A 152 -20.39 -49.75 -21.66
CA ALA A 152 -20.77 -50.62 -20.55
C ALA A 152 -22.17 -51.22 -20.75
N GLN A 153 -23.13 -50.42 -21.24
CA GLN A 153 -24.48 -50.89 -21.55
C GLN A 153 -24.49 -51.97 -22.63
N LYS A 154 -23.77 -51.77 -23.75
CA LYS A 154 -23.62 -52.79 -24.80
C LYS A 154 -22.89 -54.04 -24.31
N ALA A 155 -21.83 -53.88 -23.52
CA ALA A 155 -21.10 -55.02 -22.95
C ALA A 155 -22.00 -55.85 -22.01
N ARG A 156 -22.90 -55.18 -21.27
CA ARG A 156 -23.92 -55.84 -20.44
C ARG A 156 -24.91 -56.63 -21.28
N GLU A 157 -25.41 -56.06 -22.38
CA GLU A 157 -26.32 -56.75 -23.33
C GLU A 157 -25.66 -57.99 -23.95
N GLN A 158 -24.35 -57.93 -24.21
CA GLN A 158 -23.56 -59.02 -24.79
C GLN A 158 -22.98 -60.00 -23.75
N ASN A 159 -23.33 -59.86 -22.46
CA ASN A 159 -22.79 -60.67 -21.35
C ASN A 159 -21.25 -60.65 -21.21
N VAL A 160 -20.60 -59.57 -21.64
CA VAL A 160 -19.14 -59.37 -21.50
C VAL A 160 -18.85 -58.60 -20.21
N GLU A 161 -18.98 -59.28 -19.07
CA GLU A 161 -18.94 -58.67 -17.74
C GLU A 161 -17.65 -57.89 -17.43
N LYS A 162 -16.49 -58.42 -17.85
CA LYS A 162 -15.18 -57.75 -17.67
C LYS A 162 -15.14 -56.38 -18.33
N GLN A 163 -15.67 -56.26 -19.56
CA GLN A 163 -15.67 -55.01 -20.33
C GLN A 163 -16.68 -54.00 -19.76
N MET A 164 -17.82 -54.49 -19.27
CA MET A 164 -18.80 -53.68 -18.56
C MET A 164 -18.15 -53.05 -17.32
N LEU A 165 -17.53 -53.86 -16.45
CA LEU A 165 -16.92 -53.38 -15.22
C LEU A 165 -15.80 -52.36 -15.47
N LEU A 166 -14.93 -52.62 -16.45
CA LEU A 166 -13.84 -51.70 -16.81
C LEU A 166 -14.36 -50.35 -17.29
N SER A 167 -15.32 -50.35 -18.22
CA SER A 167 -15.92 -49.14 -18.78
C SER A 167 -16.67 -48.35 -17.70
N SER A 168 -17.46 -49.01 -16.85
CA SER A 168 -18.15 -48.36 -15.72
C SER A 168 -17.18 -47.73 -14.72
N ARG A 169 -16.09 -48.42 -14.37
CA ARG A 169 -15.05 -47.86 -13.47
C ARG A 169 -14.34 -46.67 -14.11
N LYS A 170 -14.05 -46.71 -15.41
CA LYS A 170 -13.46 -45.56 -16.12
C LYS A 170 -14.41 -44.36 -16.09
N ALA A 171 -15.70 -44.55 -16.39
CA ALA A 171 -16.71 -43.50 -16.30
C ALA A 171 -16.83 -42.92 -14.89
N ALA A 172 -16.84 -43.77 -13.85
CA ALA A 172 -16.90 -43.33 -12.46
C ALA A 172 -15.71 -42.44 -12.06
N ARG A 173 -14.48 -42.83 -12.43
CA ARG A 173 -13.27 -42.03 -12.14
C ARG A 173 -13.29 -40.68 -12.84
N LEU A 174 -13.70 -40.64 -14.11
CA LEU A 174 -13.82 -39.39 -14.85
C LEU A 174 -14.89 -38.47 -14.26
N LYS A 175 -16.01 -39.04 -13.79
CA LYS A 175 -17.06 -38.29 -13.11
C LYS A 175 -16.54 -37.65 -11.81
N GLU A 176 -15.83 -38.43 -10.99
CA GLU A 176 -15.21 -37.93 -9.76
C GLU A 176 -14.19 -36.81 -10.05
N SER A 177 -13.36 -36.97 -11.09
CA SER A 177 -12.43 -35.91 -11.52
C SER A 177 -13.17 -34.65 -11.97
N ASN A 178 -14.28 -34.78 -12.70
CA ASN A 178 -15.08 -33.63 -13.12
C ASN A 178 -15.71 -32.89 -11.94
N GLU A 179 -16.17 -33.60 -10.90
CA GLU A 179 -16.68 -32.96 -9.68
C GLU A 179 -15.58 -32.13 -9.00
N LYS A 180 -14.35 -32.66 -8.91
CA LYS A 180 -13.18 -31.91 -8.38
C LYS A 180 -12.82 -30.70 -9.26
N TYR A 181 -12.84 -30.86 -10.57
CA TYR A 181 -12.60 -29.77 -11.51
C TYR A 181 -13.67 -28.68 -11.38
N ALA A 182 -14.96 -29.03 -11.25
CA ALA A 182 -16.03 -28.04 -11.09
C ALA A 182 -15.83 -27.17 -9.84
N VAL A 183 -15.40 -27.76 -8.72
CA VAL A 183 -15.07 -27.02 -7.49
C VAL A 183 -13.90 -26.06 -7.73
N LEU A 184 -12.83 -26.53 -8.38
CA LEU A 184 -11.66 -25.72 -8.69
C LEU A 184 -12.01 -24.57 -9.66
N GLU A 185 -12.81 -24.84 -10.69
CA GLU A 185 -13.31 -23.84 -11.63
C GLU A 185 -14.05 -22.72 -10.91
N ASN A 186 -14.93 -23.07 -9.97
CA ASN A 186 -15.70 -22.10 -9.21
C ASN A 186 -14.77 -21.18 -8.38
N LYS A 187 -13.76 -21.77 -7.71
CA LYS A 187 -12.75 -21.00 -6.96
C LYS A 187 -11.97 -20.05 -7.87
N MET A 188 -11.53 -20.53 -9.03
CA MET A 188 -10.85 -19.68 -10.02
C MET A 188 -11.75 -18.55 -10.54
N ASN A 189 -13.03 -18.82 -10.79
CA ASN A 189 -14.00 -17.81 -11.22
C ASN A 189 -14.23 -16.72 -10.17
N ILE A 190 -14.23 -17.08 -8.88
CA ILE A 190 -14.32 -16.12 -7.78
C ILE A 190 -13.07 -15.24 -7.74
N LEU A 191 -11.88 -15.83 -7.75
CA LEU A 191 -10.62 -15.07 -7.79
C LEU A 191 -10.53 -14.15 -9.01
N TYR A 192 -10.95 -14.64 -10.18
CA TYR A 192 -11.01 -13.84 -11.39
C TYR A 192 -11.89 -12.59 -11.20
N ARG A 193 -13.06 -12.74 -10.55
CA ARG A 193 -13.97 -11.62 -10.28
C ARG A 193 -13.35 -10.61 -9.32
N VAL A 194 -12.70 -11.10 -8.25
CA VAL A 194 -12.05 -10.24 -7.25
C VAL A 194 -10.88 -9.48 -7.87
N LEU A 195 -9.97 -10.17 -8.55
CA LEU A 195 -8.83 -9.56 -9.25
C LEU A 195 -9.28 -8.54 -10.30
N THR A 196 -10.30 -8.86 -11.10
CA THR A 196 -10.85 -7.92 -12.10
C THR A 196 -11.40 -6.66 -11.45
N LYS A 197 -12.12 -6.79 -10.32
CA LYS A 197 -12.66 -5.64 -9.59
C LYS A 197 -11.55 -4.81 -8.94
N MET A 198 -10.53 -5.48 -8.38
CA MET A 198 -9.36 -4.85 -7.79
C MET A 198 -8.56 -4.07 -8.84
N TYR A 199 -8.35 -4.64 -10.02
CA TYR A 199 -7.71 -3.98 -11.16
C TYR A 199 -8.45 -2.69 -11.52
N SER A 200 -9.76 -2.78 -11.74
CA SER A 200 -10.58 -1.61 -12.13
C SER A 200 -10.58 -0.51 -11.06
N ASN A 201 -10.69 -0.87 -9.78
CA ASN A 201 -10.65 0.11 -8.70
C ASN A 201 -9.25 0.75 -8.57
N SER A 202 -8.21 -0.05 -8.76
CA SER A 202 -6.81 0.41 -8.66
C SER A 202 -6.42 1.29 -9.85
N GLU A 203 -6.99 1.06 -11.03
CA GLU A 203 -6.84 1.94 -12.20
C GLU A 203 -7.40 3.34 -11.93
N ILE A 204 -8.58 3.43 -11.31
CA ILE A 204 -9.17 4.71 -10.90
C ILE A 204 -8.30 5.40 -9.84
N LEU A 205 -7.84 4.64 -8.83
CA LEU A 205 -6.97 5.16 -7.78
C LEU A 205 -5.65 5.67 -8.35
N LEU A 206 -5.07 4.94 -9.31
CA LEU A 206 -3.84 5.34 -9.97
C LEU A 206 -4.02 6.69 -10.66
N GLU A 207 -5.08 6.85 -11.47
CA GLU A 207 -5.32 8.09 -12.21
C GLU A 207 -5.57 9.26 -11.26
N ASP A 208 -6.40 9.08 -10.23
CA ASP A 208 -6.64 10.10 -9.19
C ASP A 208 -5.33 10.47 -8.46
N THR A 209 -4.54 9.48 -8.05
CA THR A 209 -3.25 9.72 -7.37
C THR A 209 -2.28 10.46 -8.28
N LYS A 210 -2.21 10.10 -9.56
CA LYS A 210 -1.37 10.75 -10.56
C LYS A 210 -1.75 12.22 -10.73
N ASP A 211 -3.04 12.52 -10.77
CA ASP A 211 -3.53 13.89 -10.87
C ASP A 211 -3.32 14.69 -9.58
N GLN A 212 -3.53 14.07 -8.42
CA GLN A 212 -3.19 14.68 -7.12
C GLN A 212 -1.71 15.02 -7.04
N VAL A 213 -0.83 14.14 -7.50
CA VAL A 213 0.62 14.39 -7.52
C VAL A 213 0.97 15.57 -8.41
N LYS A 214 0.39 15.67 -9.62
CA LYS A 214 0.59 16.82 -10.52
C LYS A 214 0.11 18.13 -9.86
N LEU A 215 -1.07 18.13 -9.24
CA LEU A 215 -1.61 19.30 -8.54
C LEU A 215 -0.72 19.71 -7.37
N LYS A 216 -0.28 18.74 -6.55
CA LYS A 216 0.63 18.99 -5.42
C LYS A 216 2.01 19.45 -5.86
N GLU A 217 2.46 19.03 -7.03
CA GLU A 217 3.69 19.53 -7.64
C GLU A 217 3.60 21.01 -8.03
N GLU A 218 2.52 21.40 -8.71
CA GLU A 218 2.27 22.80 -9.03
C GLU A 218 2.02 23.65 -7.77
N GLU A 219 1.26 23.14 -6.79
CA GLU A 219 1.08 23.81 -5.49
C GLU A 219 2.42 24.03 -4.78
N ARG A 220 3.29 23.00 -4.73
CA ARG A 220 4.61 23.13 -4.10
C ARG A 220 5.51 24.10 -4.84
N LYS A 221 5.47 24.11 -6.18
CA LYS A 221 6.22 25.04 -7.03
C LYS A 221 5.74 26.47 -6.82
N ALA A 222 4.42 26.69 -6.76
CA ALA A 222 3.82 27.97 -6.43
C ALA A 222 4.20 28.42 -5.01
N ILE A 223 4.06 27.56 -3.99
CA ILE A 223 4.47 27.85 -2.61
C ILE A 223 5.96 28.19 -2.55
N ARG A 224 6.81 27.46 -3.27
CA ARG A 224 8.26 27.73 -3.32
C ARG A 224 8.55 29.07 -3.99
N ALA A 225 7.89 29.39 -5.10
CA ALA A 225 8.02 30.66 -5.81
C ALA A 225 7.49 31.83 -4.96
N SER A 226 6.28 31.71 -4.40
CA SER A 226 5.69 32.67 -3.47
C SER A 226 6.55 32.85 -2.23
N HIS A 227 7.15 31.78 -1.69
CA HIS A 227 8.07 31.88 -0.56
C HIS A 227 9.41 32.49 -0.97
N SER A 228 9.93 32.30 -2.19
CA SER A 228 11.10 33.05 -2.65
C SER A 228 10.81 34.55 -2.80
N ALA A 229 9.65 34.91 -3.35
CA ALA A 229 9.20 36.31 -3.44
C ALA A 229 8.92 36.90 -2.05
N MET A 230 8.29 36.11 -1.17
CA MET A 230 7.98 36.49 0.20
C MET A 230 9.21 36.49 1.09
N LYS A 231 10.24 35.65 0.88
CA LYS A 231 11.54 35.71 1.60
C LYS A 231 12.28 37.00 1.24
N SER A 232 12.21 37.42 -0.02
CA SER A 232 12.70 38.74 -0.45
C SER A 232 11.93 39.86 0.27
N ALA A 233 10.62 39.75 0.44
CA ALA A 233 9.82 40.70 1.23
C ALA A 233 9.94 40.54 2.77
N MET A 234 10.23 39.34 3.28
CA MET A 234 10.33 38.98 4.72
C MET A 234 11.70 39.35 5.29
N SER A 235 12.70 39.59 4.43
CA SER A 235 13.91 40.34 4.81
C SER A 235 13.58 41.76 5.34
N ILE A 236 12.36 42.24 5.09
CA ILE A 236 11.87 43.56 5.49
C ILE A 236 10.84 43.47 6.63
N ILE A 237 10.06 42.39 6.75
CA ILE A 237 9.01 42.25 7.78
C ILE A 237 9.00 40.81 8.33
N SER A 238 9.26 40.66 9.63
CA SER A 238 9.38 39.39 10.36
C SER A 238 8.21 38.41 10.17
N GLY A 239 8.54 37.16 9.76
CA GLY A 239 7.89 35.92 10.21
C GLY A 239 6.85 35.27 9.28
N ASN A 240 7.14 34.06 8.79
CA ASN A 240 6.47 32.80 9.18
C ASN A 240 7.02 31.59 8.37
N ALA A 241 7.61 30.61 9.05
CA ALA A 241 8.23 29.42 8.45
C ALA A 241 7.36 28.14 8.52
N ASP A 242 6.15 28.21 9.11
CA ASP A 242 5.37 27.03 9.50
C ASP A 242 4.55 26.39 8.35
N LYS A 243 4.13 27.17 7.34
CA LYS A 243 3.23 26.67 6.28
C LYS A 243 3.85 25.59 5.38
N ARG A 244 5.16 25.69 5.09
CA ARG A 244 5.87 24.67 4.30
C ARG A 244 5.99 23.36 5.06
N ALA A 245 6.30 23.42 6.35
CA ALA A 245 6.40 22.23 7.18
C ALA A 245 5.06 21.50 7.31
N MET A 246 3.95 22.24 7.41
CA MET A 246 2.60 21.67 7.39
C MET A 246 2.25 21.03 6.05
N PHE A 247 2.63 21.65 4.93
CA PHE A 247 2.42 21.11 3.58
C PHE A 247 3.21 19.82 3.35
N ASP A 248 4.51 19.84 3.66
CA ASP A 248 5.38 18.66 3.52
C ASP A 248 4.87 17.50 4.42
N GLN A 249 4.34 17.80 5.60
CA GLN A 249 3.72 16.81 6.49
C GLN A 249 2.39 16.25 5.92
N ALA A 250 1.58 17.05 5.25
CA ALA A 250 0.35 16.57 4.61
C ALA A 250 0.67 15.61 3.45
N LEU A 251 1.71 15.89 2.67
CA LEU A 251 2.16 14.99 1.62
C LEU A 251 2.72 13.66 2.18
N GLU A 252 3.39 13.69 3.34
CA GLU A 252 3.85 12.47 4.02
C GLU A 252 2.68 11.54 4.37
N VAL A 253 1.54 12.09 4.81
CA VAL A 253 0.34 11.29 5.12
C VAL A 253 -0.28 10.68 3.87
N ILE A 254 -0.35 11.44 2.78
CA ILE A 254 -0.85 10.93 1.48
C ILE A 254 0.08 9.83 0.97
N ALA A 255 1.39 10.02 1.09
CA ALA A 255 2.38 9.04 0.69
C ALA A 255 2.25 7.74 1.50
N ASP A 256 2.05 7.84 2.83
CA ASP A 256 1.80 6.67 3.68
C ASP A 256 0.50 5.93 3.30
N ASP A 257 -0.56 6.65 2.93
CA ASP A 257 -1.83 6.07 2.48
C ASP A 257 -1.70 5.33 1.15
N VAL A 258 -1.05 5.94 0.15
CA VAL A 258 -0.76 5.31 -1.14
C VAL A 258 0.12 4.08 -0.94
N ALA A 259 1.15 4.18 -0.09
CA ALA A 259 2.04 3.05 0.23
C ALA A 259 1.27 1.88 0.84
N MET A 260 0.34 2.16 1.75
CA MET A 260 -0.50 1.13 2.37
C MET A 260 -1.36 0.42 1.33
N LYS A 261 -2.01 1.18 0.44
CA LYS A 261 -2.84 0.65 -0.65
C LYS A 261 -2.03 -0.20 -1.63
N VAL A 262 -0.82 0.23 -2.00
CA VAL A 262 0.12 -0.55 -2.83
C VAL A 262 0.47 -1.87 -2.12
N GLY A 263 0.86 -1.81 -0.85
CA GLY A 263 1.27 -3.00 -0.10
C GLY A 263 0.14 -4.02 0.08
N GLU A 264 -1.09 -3.56 0.31
CA GLU A 264 -2.27 -4.43 0.36
C GLU A 264 -2.52 -5.13 -0.99
N MET A 265 -2.37 -4.39 -2.09
CA MET A 265 -2.52 -4.92 -3.44
C MET A 265 -1.46 -5.98 -3.76
N GLU A 266 -0.20 -5.71 -3.45
CA GLU A 266 0.91 -6.65 -3.63
C GLU A 266 0.68 -7.93 -2.82
N ARG A 267 0.34 -7.80 -1.54
CA ARG A 267 0.03 -8.94 -0.66
C ARG A 267 -1.12 -9.77 -1.22
N PHE A 268 -2.16 -9.13 -1.74
CA PHE A 268 -3.29 -9.84 -2.34
C PHE A 268 -2.90 -10.56 -3.64
N MET A 269 -2.09 -9.93 -4.49
CA MET A 269 -1.57 -10.55 -5.71
C MET A 269 -0.65 -11.73 -5.40
N GLU A 270 0.23 -11.61 -4.41
CA GLU A 270 1.11 -12.71 -3.97
C GLU A 270 0.29 -13.90 -3.45
N MET A 271 -0.70 -13.61 -2.61
CA MET A 271 -1.63 -14.61 -2.10
C MET A 271 -2.42 -15.28 -3.23
N SER A 272 -2.88 -14.50 -4.21
CA SER A 272 -3.58 -15.00 -5.40
C SER A 272 -2.68 -15.85 -6.31
N SER A 273 -1.42 -15.45 -6.50
CA SER A 273 -0.42 -16.21 -7.26
C SER A 273 -0.10 -17.51 -6.56
N SER A 274 0.16 -17.47 -5.25
CA SER A 274 0.40 -18.68 -4.45
C SER A 274 -0.79 -19.63 -4.51
N PHE A 275 -2.02 -19.12 -4.52
CA PHE A 275 -3.20 -19.96 -4.75
C PHE A 275 -3.15 -20.62 -6.14
N MET A 276 -2.89 -19.84 -7.21
CA MET A 276 -2.80 -20.35 -8.58
C MET A 276 -1.69 -21.40 -8.75
N ASP A 277 -0.55 -21.22 -8.08
CA ASP A 277 0.57 -22.16 -8.09
C ASP A 277 0.25 -23.44 -7.28
N SER A 278 -0.55 -23.30 -6.22
CA SER A 278 -0.98 -24.43 -5.38
C SER A 278 -2.05 -25.32 -6.01
N VAL A 279 -2.63 -24.92 -7.16
CA VAL A 279 -3.65 -25.68 -7.90
C VAL A 279 -3.16 -27.08 -8.32
N ASP A 280 -1.86 -27.33 -8.32
CA ASP A 280 -1.26 -28.62 -8.69
C ASP A 280 -1.16 -29.62 -7.51
N LEU A 281 -1.47 -29.24 -6.27
CA LEU A 281 -1.36 -30.11 -5.11
C LEU A 281 -2.68 -30.84 -4.83
N GLN A 282 -2.70 -32.14 -5.07
CA GLN A 282 -3.84 -33.07 -4.95
C GLN A 282 -4.52 -33.20 -3.55
N ASN A 283 -4.39 -32.24 -2.63
CA ASN A 283 -4.87 -32.39 -1.25
C ASN A 283 -5.90 -31.34 -0.84
N GLY A 284 -6.99 -31.80 -0.21
CA GLY A 284 -8.17 -31.03 0.20
C GLY A 284 -7.97 -29.99 1.32
N VAL A 285 -6.95 -29.12 1.22
CA VAL A 285 -6.71 -27.98 2.12
C VAL A 285 -7.17 -26.64 1.49
N PHE A 286 -7.90 -26.70 0.37
CA PHE A 286 -8.25 -25.50 -0.41
C PHE A 286 -9.58 -24.86 -0.04
N GLU A 287 -10.42 -25.51 0.77
CA GLU A 287 -11.73 -24.96 1.14
C GLU A 287 -11.58 -23.81 2.15
N ASP A 288 -10.75 -24.03 3.18
CA ASP A 288 -10.50 -23.04 4.22
C ASP A 288 -9.67 -21.84 3.73
N GLN A 289 -8.62 -22.07 2.94
CA GLN A 289 -7.72 -20.99 2.52
C GLN A 289 -8.37 -20.04 1.50
N GLY A 290 -9.13 -20.55 0.53
CA GLY A 290 -9.83 -19.69 -0.44
C GLY A 290 -10.96 -18.87 0.21
N MET A 291 -11.67 -19.47 1.18
CA MET A 291 -12.66 -18.75 1.98
C MET A 291 -12.02 -17.73 2.93
N GLN A 292 -10.87 -18.05 3.54
CA GLN A 292 -10.09 -17.09 4.33
C GLN A 292 -9.56 -15.94 3.49
N MET A 293 -9.14 -16.19 2.24
CA MET A 293 -8.72 -15.12 1.32
C MET A 293 -9.88 -14.19 0.97
N LEU A 294 -11.08 -14.75 0.76
CA LEU A 294 -12.30 -13.97 0.52
C LEU A 294 -12.75 -13.22 1.77
N GLU A 295 -12.70 -13.85 2.94
CA GLU A 295 -13.05 -13.25 4.22
C GLU A 295 -12.05 -12.16 4.62
N GLU A 296 -10.74 -12.39 4.44
CA GLU A 296 -9.71 -11.36 4.58
C GLU A 296 -9.91 -10.23 3.57
N TRP A 297 -10.30 -10.52 2.34
CA TRP A 297 -10.61 -9.50 1.36
C TRP A 297 -11.87 -8.71 1.72
N GLU A 298 -12.97 -9.35 2.12
CA GLU A 298 -14.18 -8.66 2.58
C GLU A 298 -13.91 -7.82 3.84
N LYS A 299 -13.11 -8.34 4.78
CA LYS A 299 -12.75 -7.66 6.03
C LYS A 299 -11.73 -6.53 5.86
N ASN A 300 -10.77 -6.70 4.96
CA ASN A 300 -9.69 -5.73 4.71
C ASN A 300 -10.00 -4.80 3.53
N SER A 301 -11.04 -5.05 2.71
CA SER A 301 -11.51 -4.16 1.64
C SER A 301 -12.24 -2.92 2.17
N THR A 302 -11.61 -2.25 3.12
CA THR A 302 -11.84 -0.83 3.40
C THR A 302 -11.71 0.01 2.12
N LEU A 303 -10.94 -0.49 1.13
CA LEU A 303 -10.83 0.05 -0.23
C LEU A 303 -12.17 0.11 -1.00
N MET A 304 -13.18 -0.71 -0.64
CA MET A 304 -14.50 -0.68 -1.27
C MET A 304 -15.39 0.46 -0.75
N LEU A 305 -14.98 1.18 0.30
CA LEU A 305 -15.72 2.29 0.89
C LEU A 305 -15.32 3.67 0.36
N LEU A 306 -14.52 3.72 -0.71
CA LEU A 306 -14.14 4.97 -1.39
C LEU A 306 -15.08 5.36 -2.55
N GLY A 307 -16.22 4.69 -2.71
CA GLY A 307 -17.18 5.06 -3.74
C GLY A 307 -18.55 4.41 -3.58
N GLY A 308 -19.40 4.98 -2.73
CA GLY A 308 -20.83 4.68 -2.72
C GLY A 308 -21.41 4.52 -1.31
N LYS A 309 -22.39 5.36 -0.99
CA LYS A 309 -23.24 5.21 0.19
C LYS A 309 -23.82 3.80 0.26
N ASN A 310 -23.98 3.31 1.50
CA ASN A 310 -24.75 2.13 1.87
C ASN A 310 -26.04 2.02 1.03
N GLU A 311 -26.04 1.20 0.00
CA GLU A 311 -27.27 0.70 -0.61
C GLU A 311 -27.14 -0.81 -0.81
N ASP A 312 -27.92 -1.49 0.01
CA ASP A 312 -28.52 -2.80 -0.14
C ASP A 312 -27.65 -4.05 -0.26
N LYS A 313 -28.01 -5.00 0.59
CA LYS A 313 -27.54 -6.39 0.60
C LYS A 313 -27.47 -6.93 -0.82
N LEU A 314 -26.28 -7.34 -1.23
CA LEU A 314 -25.99 -7.98 -2.52
C LEU A 314 -26.94 -9.16 -2.77
N ASP A 315 -27.84 -9.01 -3.76
CA ASP A 315 -28.62 -10.13 -4.29
C ASP A 315 -27.76 -10.93 -5.27
N ILE A 316 -27.48 -12.17 -4.90
CA ILE A 316 -26.55 -13.08 -5.57
C ILE A 316 -27.13 -13.59 -6.92
N ASN A 317 -28.43 -13.35 -7.18
CA ASN A 317 -29.12 -13.83 -8.38
C ASN A 317 -29.46 -12.74 -9.41
N ALA A 318 -28.95 -11.52 -9.26
CA ALA A 318 -29.22 -10.47 -10.24
C ALA A 318 -28.61 -10.82 -11.62
N PRO A 319 -29.42 -10.84 -12.71
CA PRO A 319 -28.90 -11.07 -14.05
C PRO A 319 -27.90 -9.96 -14.41
N ARG A 320 -26.78 -10.34 -15.05
CA ARG A 320 -25.76 -9.40 -15.52
C ARG A 320 -26.44 -8.34 -16.39
N LYS A 321 -26.32 -7.05 -16.03
CA LYS A 321 -26.62 -5.96 -16.97
C LYS A 321 -25.71 -6.15 -18.19
N GLU A 322 -26.33 -6.40 -19.34
CA GLU A 322 -25.62 -6.38 -20.61
C GLU A 322 -25.02 -5.00 -20.83
N ILE A 323 -23.80 -4.97 -21.38
CA ILE A 323 -23.10 -3.75 -21.71
C ILE A 323 -23.90 -3.10 -22.85
N GLU A 324 -24.66 -2.06 -22.55
CA GLU A 324 -25.26 -1.20 -23.57
C GLU A 324 -24.11 -0.51 -24.31
N MET A 325 -23.78 -0.99 -25.51
CA MET A 325 -22.91 -0.26 -26.42
C MET A 325 -23.61 1.05 -26.77
N ARG A 326 -23.06 2.17 -26.28
CA ARG A 326 -23.47 3.53 -26.64
C ARG A 326 -23.60 3.62 -28.17
N PRO A 327 -24.75 4.02 -28.74
CA PRO A 327 -24.84 4.23 -30.16
C PRO A 327 -23.90 5.37 -30.56
N LYS A 328 -23.13 5.17 -31.63
CA LYS A 328 -22.37 6.23 -32.28
C LYS A 328 -23.36 7.24 -32.85
N ASP A 329 -23.56 8.35 -32.14
CA ASP A 329 -24.12 9.54 -32.76
C ASP A 329 -23.24 10.76 -32.44
N ASN A 330 -22.78 11.38 -33.53
CA ASN A 330 -22.03 12.62 -33.51
C ASN A 330 -22.94 13.74 -33.01
N LYS A 331 -22.67 14.27 -31.82
CA LYS A 331 -22.88 15.68 -31.45
C LYS A 331 -22.17 15.97 -30.12
N SER A 332 -21.29 16.96 -30.16
CA SER A 332 -20.51 17.46 -29.03
C SER A 332 -21.43 18.01 -27.95
N GLU A 333 -21.46 17.37 -26.79
CA GLU A 333 -22.19 17.79 -25.58
C GLU A 333 -21.45 18.91 -24.81
N TYR A 334 -20.71 19.77 -25.52
CA TYR A 334 -19.95 20.89 -24.93
C TYR A 334 -20.33 22.26 -25.50
N ASP A 335 -21.24 22.33 -26.48
CA ASP A 335 -21.59 23.59 -27.15
C ASP A 335 -22.48 24.52 -26.29
N ASN A 336 -23.09 24.03 -25.20
CA ASN A 336 -24.06 24.81 -24.41
C ASN A 336 -23.53 25.32 -23.06
N LEU A 337 -22.22 25.22 -22.79
CA LEU A 337 -21.65 25.63 -21.50
C LEU A 337 -21.20 27.10 -21.45
N PHE A 338 -21.34 27.87 -22.54
CA PHE A 338 -20.90 29.26 -22.61
C PHE A 338 -21.93 30.25 -23.16
N GLU A 339 -23.22 29.88 -23.26
CA GLU A 339 -24.27 30.84 -23.58
C GLU A 339 -25.17 31.14 -22.37
N SER A 340 -25.20 32.45 -22.06
CA SER A 340 -25.93 33.22 -21.03
C SER A 340 -25.43 33.19 -19.58
#